data_AF-A0A812V1Q0-F1
#
_entry.id   AF-A0A812V1Q0-F1
#
_cell.length_a   1.000
_cell.length_b   1.000
_cell.length_c   1.000
_cell.angle_alpha   90.00
_cell.angle_beta   90.00
_cell.angle_gamma   90.00
#
_symmetry.space_group_name_H-M   'P 1'
#
loop_
_entity.id
_entity.type
_entity.pdbx_description
1 polymer ?
#
loop_
_entity_poly.entity_id
_entity_poly.type
_entity_poly.pdbx_seq_one_letter_code
_entity_poly.pdbx_strand_id
1 'polypeptide(L)'
;VNRLTRPAEQYHHFLSHDWGTSAWLKYVSLLIYYNSGAATLATILVSAALGVAVACEVLPEMAWMPVCGYLVFFTFLFFWQQLRRLVLRPMIVFLDKLCIPQDDEDLKARCIFGLAGFLDRAET
;
A
#
# COMPACT_ATOMS: atom_id res chain seq x y z
N VAL A 1 -14.94 7.45 -20.59
CA VAL A 1 -15.40 6.19 -19.96
C VAL A 1 -14.39 5.78 -18.90
N ASN A 2 -14.65 6.12 -17.64
CA ASN A 2 -13.74 5.81 -16.52
C ASN A 2 -13.93 4.35 -16.11
N ARG A 3 -13.12 3.43 -16.66
CA ARG A 3 -13.00 2.04 -16.16
C ARG A 3 -12.24 2.03 -14.84
N LEU A 4 -12.90 2.42 -13.75
CA LEU A 4 -12.36 2.32 -12.39
C LEU A 4 -12.47 0.89 -11.82
N THR A 5 -13.24 0.03 -12.46
CA THR A 5 -13.45 -1.37 -12.09
C THR A 5 -12.86 -2.28 -13.16
N ARG A 6 -12.18 -3.33 -12.69
CA ARG A 6 -11.77 -4.46 -13.52
C ARG A 6 -12.11 -5.75 -12.78
N PRO A 7 -12.66 -6.77 -13.45
CA PRO A 7 -12.79 -8.08 -12.82
C PRO A 7 -11.40 -8.57 -12.41
N ALA A 8 -11.30 -9.12 -11.21
CA ALA A 8 -10.07 -9.71 -10.68
C ALA A 8 -10.39 -11.15 -10.29
N GLU A 9 -9.82 -12.10 -11.02
CA GLU A 9 -10.00 -13.53 -10.73
C GLU A 9 -9.18 -13.99 -9.51
N GLN A 10 -8.13 -13.23 -9.18
CA GLN A 10 -7.20 -13.56 -8.09
C GLN A 10 -6.73 -12.30 -7.37
N TYR A 11 -6.59 -12.42 -6.05
CA TYR A 11 -5.98 -11.43 -5.16
C TYR A 11 -4.86 -12.08 -4.34
N HIS A 12 -3.86 -11.29 -3.99
CA HIS A 12 -2.66 -11.76 -3.30
C HIS A 12 -2.87 -11.80 -1.78
N HIS A 13 -3.62 -10.82 -1.27
CA HIS A 13 -3.89 -10.68 0.15
C HIS A 13 -5.36 -10.36 0.37
N PHE A 14 -5.89 -10.83 1.49
CA PHE A 14 -7.18 -10.47 2.04
C PHE A 14 -6.94 -9.58 3.26
N LEU A 15 -7.51 -8.37 3.24
CA LEU A 15 -7.46 -7.43 4.35
C LEU A 15 -8.81 -7.37 5.03
N SER A 16 -8.90 -7.95 6.23
CA SER A 16 -9.96 -7.63 7.18
C SER A 16 -9.55 -6.41 8.00
N HIS A 17 -10.49 -5.52 8.31
CA HIS A 17 -10.19 -4.31 9.07
C HIS A 17 -11.14 -4.16 10.27
N ASP A 18 -10.59 -3.64 11.37
CA ASP A 18 -11.35 -3.25 12.56
C ASP A 18 -11.95 -1.84 12.38
N TRP A 19 -13.14 -1.60 12.88
CA TRP A 19 -13.83 -0.29 12.83
C TRP A 19 -13.28 0.71 13.85
N GLY A 20 -12.79 0.23 15.00
CA GLY A 20 -12.28 1.09 16.08
C GLY A 20 -10.98 1.82 15.73
N THR A 21 -10.20 1.26 14.82
CA THR A 21 -8.90 1.83 14.43
C THR A 21 -9.04 3.00 13.46
N SER A 22 -8.31 4.09 13.72
CA SER A 22 -8.33 5.29 12.87
C SER A 22 -7.88 5.01 11.43
N ALA A 23 -8.45 5.75 10.47
CA ALA A 23 -8.11 5.62 9.06
C ALA A 23 -6.61 5.89 8.79
N TRP A 24 -6.02 6.85 9.53
CA TRP A 24 -4.60 7.16 9.38
C TRP A 24 -3.70 6.01 9.81
N LEU A 25 -4.02 5.35 10.93
CA LEU A 25 -3.22 4.22 11.40
C LEU A 25 -3.26 3.07 10.40
N LYS A 26 -4.45 2.77 9.85
CA LYS A 26 -4.60 1.77 8.78
C LYS A 26 -3.74 2.13 7.56
N TYR A 27 -3.79 3.39 7.12
CA TYR A 27 -3.01 3.83 5.97
C TYR A 27 -1.49 3.69 6.21
N VAL A 28 -1.00 4.15 7.37
CA VAL A 28 0.42 4.03 7.74
C VAL A 28 0.84 2.57 7.86
N SER A 29 0.02 1.71 8.46
CA SER A 29 0.28 0.27 8.54
C SER A 29 0.41 -0.36 7.15
N LEU A 30 -0.46 -0.01 6.20
CA LEU A 30 -0.40 -0.51 4.83
C LEU A 30 0.84 0.00 4.09
N LEU A 31 1.22 1.28 4.28
CA LEU A 31 2.45 1.82 3.71
C LEU A 31 3.68 1.08 4.22
N ILE A 32 3.79 0.90 5.54
CA ILE A 32 4.92 0.19 6.15
C ILE A 32 4.94 -1.26 5.67
N TYR A 33 3.82 -1.97 5.77
CA TYR A 33 3.76 -3.39 5.43
C TYR A 33 4.10 -3.67 3.96
N TYR A 34 3.57 -2.89 3.02
CA TYR A 34 3.73 -3.17 1.60
C TYR A 34 4.92 -2.47 0.92
N ASN A 35 5.41 -1.35 1.47
CA ASN A 35 6.41 -0.53 0.78
C ASN A 35 7.76 -0.46 1.50
N SER A 36 7.85 -0.76 2.80
CA SER A 36 9.09 -0.62 3.56
C SER A 36 10.24 -1.49 3.02
N GLY A 37 9.96 -2.74 2.62
CA GLY A 37 10.99 -3.62 2.08
C GLY A 37 11.66 -3.06 0.82
N ALA A 38 10.85 -2.52 -0.11
CA ALA A 38 11.36 -1.89 -1.31
C ALA A 38 12.08 -0.56 -1.01
N ALA A 39 11.55 0.24 -0.07
CA ALA A 39 12.18 1.47 0.37
C ALA A 39 13.56 1.24 0.99
N THR A 40 13.67 0.26 1.88
CA THR A 40 14.94 -0.14 2.50
C THR A 40 15.93 -0.64 1.45
N LEU A 41 15.51 -1.54 0.56
CA LEU A 41 16.38 -2.08 -0.49
C LEU A 41 16.90 -0.96 -1.42
N ALA A 42 16.01 -0.10 -1.91
CA ALA A 42 16.40 1.02 -2.78
C ALA A 42 17.37 1.97 -2.08
N THR A 43 17.12 2.25 -0.80
CA THR A 43 17.98 3.12 0.01
C THR A 43 19.37 2.52 0.22
N ILE A 44 19.45 1.21 0.53
CA ILE A 44 20.73 0.50 0.66
C ILE A 44 21.49 0.54 -0.67
N LEU A 45 20.84 0.24 -1.79
CA LEU A 45 21.50 0.22 -3.10
C LEU A 45 22.05 1.61 -3.48
N VAL A 46 21.26 2.67 -3.31
CA VAL A 46 21.72 4.04 -3.61
C VAL A 46 22.83 4.46 -2.65
N SER A 47 22.71 4.17 -1.36
CA SER A 47 23.72 4.53 -0.36
C SER A 47 25.04 3.80 -0.61
N ALA A 48 24.98 2.51 -0.96
CA ALA A 48 26.16 1.73 -1.33
C ALA A 48 26.80 2.26 -2.62
N ALA A 49 26.01 2.58 -3.65
CA ALA A 49 26.52 3.16 -4.89
C ALA A 49 27.21 4.51 -4.67
N LEU A 50 26.61 5.39 -3.87
CA LEU A 50 27.23 6.67 -3.48
C LEU A 50 28.50 6.45 -2.67
N GLY A 51 28.48 5.52 -1.70
CA GLY A 51 29.67 5.18 -0.90
C GLY A 51 30.83 4.65 -1.74
N VAL A 52 30.55 3.79 -2.72
CA VAL A 52 31.54 3.30 -3.68
C VAL A 52 32.05 4.43 -4.58
N ALA A 53 31.17 5.31 -5.07
CA ALA A 53 31.58 6.45 -5.91
C ALA A 53 32.49 7.43 -5.15
N VAL A 54 32.23 7.66 -3.85
CA VAL A 54 33.10 8.47 -2.99
C VAL A 54 34.43 7.75 -2.74
N ALA A 55 34.41 6.45 -2.42
CA ALA A 55 35.61 5.67 -2.18
C ALA A 55 36.53 5.56 -3.42
N CYS A 56 35.95 5.58 -4.62
CA CYS A 56 36.69 5.62 -5.88
C CYS A 56 37.07 7.05 -6.33
N GLU A 57 36.87 8.07 -5.48
CA GLU A 57 37.16 9.48 -5.75
C GLU A 57 36.42 10.04 -6.99
N VAL A 58 35.34 9.39 -7.43
CA VAL A 58 34.49 9.86 -8.53
C VAL A 58 33.63 11.05 -8.07
N LEU A 59 33.22 11.05 -6.81
CA LEU A 59 32.44 12.12 -6.19
C LEU A 59 33.10 12.57 -4.88
N PRO A 60 33.10 13.87 -4.56
CA PRO A 60 33.51 14.34 -3.24
C PRO A 60 32.47 13.96 -2.19
N GLU A 61 32.93 13.71 -0.96
CA GLU A 61 32.03 13.56 0.18
C GLU A 61 31.34 14.91 0.47
N MET A 62 30.02 14.89 0.58
CA MET A 62 29.21 16.09 0.82
C MET A 62 28.18 15.84 1.93
N ALA A 63 28.00 16.84 2.80
CA ALA A 63 27.09 16.75 3.94
C ALA A 63 25.61 16.46 3.57
N TRP A 64 25.21 16.72 2.33
CA TRP A 64 23.85 16.44 1.85
C TRP A 64 23.64 14.99 1.38
N MET A 65 24.69 14.18 1.22
CA MET A 65 24.55 12.80 0.70
C MET A 65 23.56 11.93 1.49
N PRO A 66 23.48 12.00 2.84
CA PRO A 66 22.44 11.28 3.59
C PRO A 66 21.01 11.71 3.23
N VAL A 67 20.81 12.98 2.83
CA VAL A 67 19.50 13.49 2.40
C VAL A 67 19.00 12.72 1.17
N CYS A 68 19.88 12.34 0.26
CA CYS A 68 19.50 11.50 -0.88
C CYS A 68 18.98 10.13 -0.43
N GLY A 69 19.59 9.52 0.59
CA GLY A 69 19.09 8.27 1.18
C GLY A 69 17.66 8.42 1.71
N TYR A 70 17.39 9.49 2.48
CA TYR A 70 16.05 9.76 2.99
C TYR A 70 15.04 10.03 1.87
N LEU A 71 15.41 10.82 0.86
CA LEU A 71 14.54 11.12 -0.28
C LEU A 71 14.18 9.84 -1.06
N VAL A 72 15.15 8.96 -1.30
CA VAL A 72 14.91 7.65 -1.93
C VAL A 72 13.98 6.81 -1.07
N PHE A 73 14.26 6.72 0.24
CA PHE A 73 13.42 5.97 1.18
C PHE A 73 11.97 6.44 1.13
N PHE A 74 11.71 7.73 1.33
CA PHE A 74 10.34 8.25 1.34
C PHE A 74 9.66 8.16 -0.04
N THR A 75 10.40 8.34 -1.13
CA THR A 75 9.85 8.16 -2.48
C THR A 75 9.33 6.75 -2.68
N PHE A 76 10.12 5.73 -2.32
CA PHE A 76 9.67 4.35 -2.42
C PHE A 76 8.60 4.03 -1.37
N LEU A 77 8.72 4.53 -0.14
CA LEU A 77 7.73 4.28 0.91
C LEU A 77 6.33 4.76 0.48
N PHE A 78 6.21 5.93 -0.14
CA PHE A 78 4.90 6.47 -0.54
C PHE A 78 4.45 6.03 -1.94
N PHE A 79 5.38 5.78 -2.86
CA PHE A 79 5.06 5.59 -4.28
C PHE A 79 5.46 4.22 -4.85
N TRP A 80 5.92 3.27 -4.03
CA TRP A 80 6.36 1.96 -4.52
C TRP A 80 5.26 1.22 -5.28
N GLN A 81 4.00 1.27 -4.87
CA GLN A 81 2.94 0.55 -5.58
C GLN A 81 2.67 1.12 -6.98
N GLN A 82 2.85 2.43 -7.16
CA GLN A 82 2.74 3.11 -8.46
C GLN A 82 3.96 2.79 -9.33
N LEU A 83 5.17 2.89 -8.77
CA LEU A 83 6.41 2.55 -9.47
C LEU A 83 6.44 1.07 -9.87
N ARG A 84 6.00 0.19 -8.96
CA ARG A 84 5.85 -1.25 -9.19
C ARG A 84 5.01 -1.53 -10.43
N ARG A 85 3.94 -0.77 -10.70
CA ARG A 85 3.12 -0.97 -11.92
C ARG A 85 3.89 -0.77 -13.22
N LEU A 86 4.98 0.00 -13.19
CA LEU A 86 5.81 0.26 -14.36
C LEU A 86 6.79 -0.89 -14.64
N VAL A 87 7.24 -1.60 -13.59
CA VAL A 87 8.33 -2.59 -13.67
C VAL A 87 7.92 -4.02 -13.33
N LEU A 88 6.80 -4.20 -12.62
CA LEU A 88 6.35 -5.46 -12.05
C LEU A 88 4.81 -5.56 -12.12
N ARG A 89 4.29 -6.78 -11.87
CA ARG A 89 2.83 -6.97 -11.76
C ARG A 89 2.27 -6.27 -10.52
N PRO A 90 1.10 -5.61 -10.64
CA PRO A 90 0.47 -4.93 -9.52
C PRO A 90 0.04 -5.94 -8.46
N MET A 91 0.23 -5.57 -7.20
CA MET A 91 -0.37 -6.31 -6.09
C MET A 91 -1.85 -5.98 -6.01
N ILE A 92 -2.68 -7.02 -6.05
CA ILE A 92 -4.13 -6.90 -5.91
C ILE A 92 -4.49 -7.41 -4.53
N VAL A 93 -5.24 -6.61 -3.78
CA VAL A 93 -5.64 -6.91 -2.41
C VAL A 93 -7.14 -6.78 -2.31
N PHE A 94 -7.80 -7.79 -1.75
CA PHE A 94 -9.20 -7.72 -1.43
C PHE A 94 -9.38 -7.03 -0.08
N LEU A 95 -10.08 -5.90 -0.05
CA LEU A 95 -10.40 -5.19 1.17
C LEU A 95 -11.82 -5.53 1.58
N ASP A 96 -11.96 -6.25 2.69
CA ASP A 96 -13.25 -6.46 3.32
C ASP A 96 -13.71 -5.17 3.99
N LYS A 97 -14.49 -4.39 3.24
CA LYS A 97 -15.07 -3.12 3.72
C LYS A 97 -16.37 -3.37 4.50
N LEU A 98 -16.99 -4.54 4.37
CA LEU A 98 -18.32 -4.85 4.88
C LEU A 98 -18.21 -5.81 6.07
N CYS A 99 -17.54 -5.34 7.13
CA CYS A 99 -17.51 -6.08 8.38
C CYS A 99 -18.81 -5.78 9.15
N ILE A 100 -19.68 -6.78 9.26
CA ILE A 100 -20.99 -6.68 9.92
C ILE A 100 -20.79 -6.87 11.44
N PRO A 101 -21.27 -5.93 12.29
CA PRO A 101 -21.20 -6.06 13.75
C PRO A 101 -21.79 -7.40 14.21
N GLN A 102 -21.11 -8.11 15.11
CA GLN A 102 -21.56 -9.41 15.63
C GLN A 102 -22.09 -9.34 17.06
N ASP A 103 -21.94 -8.19 17.69
CA ASP A 103 -22.28 -7.88 19.09
C ASP A 103 -23.68 -7.28 19.25
N ASP A 104 -24.20 -6.64 18.20
CA ASP A 104 -25.55 -6.05 18.16
C ASP A 104 -26.38 -6.74 17.06
N GLU A 105 -27.32 -7.59 17.48
CA GLU A 105 -28.18 -8.37 16.57
C GLU A 105 -29.12 -7.48 15.74
N ASP A 106 -29.56 -6.33 16.26
CA ASP A 106 -30.41 -5.40 15.52
C ASP A 106 -29.61 -4.68 14.43
N LEU A 107 -28.42 -4.18 14.77
CA LEU A 107 -27.52 -3.53 13.81
C LEU A 107 -27.02 -4.51 12.74
N LYS A 108 -26.71 -5.75 13.14
CA LYS A 108 -26.35 -6.85 12.24
C LYS A 108 -27.45 -7.13 11.22
N ALA A 109 -28.70 -7.27 11.67
CA ALA A 109 -29.84 -7.48 10.78
C ALA A 109 -29.98 -6.34 9.77
N ARG A 110 -29.89 -5.07 10.21
CA ARG A 110 -29.97 -3.89 9.33
C ARG A 110 -28.85 -3.87 8.29
N CYS A 111 -27.63 -4.24 8.67
CA CYS A 111 -26.50 -4.34 7.75
C CYS A 111 -26.69 -5.47 6.72
N ILE A 112 -27.19 -6.64 7.13
CA ILE A 112 -27.48 -7.76 6.22
C ILE A 112 -28.57 -7.39 5.21
N PHE A 113 -29.67 -6.77 5.65
CA PHE A 113 -30.72 -6.31 4.74
C PHE A 113 -30.22 -5.21 3.78
N GLY A 114 -29.35 -4.32 4.23
CA GLY A 114 -28.71 -3.33 3.37
C GLY A 114 -27.82 -3.95 2.27
N LEU A 115 -27.20 -5.10 2.56
CA LEU A 115 -26.35 -5.81 1.61
C LEU A 115 -27.16 -6.37 0.43
N ALA A 116 -28.39 -6.84 0.67
CA ALA A 116 -29.26 -7.37 -0.38
C ALA A 116 -29.53 -6.34 -1.50
N GLY A 117 -29.76 -5.07 -1.13
CA GLY A 117 -29.94 -3.99 -2.12
C GLY A 117 -28.66 -3.61 -2.88
N PHE A 118 -27.47 -3.88 -2.31
CA PHE A 118 -26.20 -3.74 -3.02
C PHE A 118 -25.98 -4.86 -4.02
N LEU A 119 -26.34 -6.09 -3.65
CA LEU A 119 -26.20 -7.27 -4.51
C LEU A 119 -27.14 -7.20 -5.72
N ASP A 120 -28.39 -6.79 -5.52
CA ASP A 120 -29.38 -6.59 -6.60
C ASP A 120 -28.89 -5.62 -7.69
N ARG A 121 -28.15 -4.57 -7.28
CA ARG A 121 -27.53 -3.60 -8.20
C ARG A 121 -26.22 -4.06 -8.82
N ALA A 122 -25.58 -5.09 -8.27
CA ALA A 122 -24.32 -5.60 -8.78
C ALA A 122 -24.53 -6.64 -9.90
N GLU A 123 -25.70 -7.28 -9.94
CA GLU A 123 -26.10 -8.23 -10.99
C GLU A 123 -26.67 -7.56 -12.25
N THR A 124 -26.97 -6.25 -12.19
CA THR A 124 -27.46 -5.43 -13.33
C THR A 124 -26.35 -4.63 -14.00
#